data_AF-X1GE23-F1
#
_entry.id   AF-X1GE23-F1
#
_cell.length_a   1.000
_cell.length_b   1.000
_cell.length_c   1.000
_cell.angle_alpha   90.00
_cell.angle_beta   90.00
_cell.angle_gamma   90.00
#
_symmetry.space_group_name_H-M   'P 1'
#
loop_
_entity.id
_entity.type
_entity.pdbx_description
1 polymer ?
#
loop_
_entity_poly.entity_id
_entity_poly.type
_entity_poly.pdbx_seq_one_letter_code
_entity_poly.pdbx_strand_id
1 'polypeptide(L)' 'DNCDYDTDGNGTRDGNWAEEWQDAHPGEWYDCGCAHSQPLNCNQKTYATWWLWARLAGWSGS' A
#
# COMPACT_ATOMS: atom_id res chain seq x y z
N ASP A 1 -0.68 -9.88 5.11
CA ASP A 1 -0.06 -8.71 5.74
C ASP A 1 1.15 -8.25 4.96
N ASN A 2 2.09 -9.16 4.68
CA ASN A 2 3.31 -8.87 3.93
C ASN A 2 3.18 -8.88 2.39
N CYS A 3 1.97 -8.94 1.82
CA CYS A 3 1.77 -8.88 0.35
C CYS A 3 2.39 -10.01 -0.50
N ASP A 4 2.93 -11.05 0.13
CA ASP A 4 3.59 -12.12 -0.60
C ASP A 4 2.61 -13.04 -1.33
N TYR A 5 2.98 -13.47 -2.53
CA TYR A 5 2.27 -14.47 -3.32
C TYR A 5 3.25 -15.46 -3.96
N ASP A 6 2.73 -16.60 -4.41
CA ASP A 6 3.48 -17.66 -5.08
C ASP A 6 3.28 -17.49 -6.58
N THR A 7 4.36 -17.20 -7.32
CA THR A 7 4.29 -16.86 -8.74
C THR A 7 4.08 -18.08 -9.64
N ASP A 8 4.48 -19.28 -9.20
CA ASP A 8 4.52 -20.51 -10.01
C ASP A 8 3.70 -21.68 -9.42
N GLY A 9 3.14 -21.50 -8.23
CA GLY A 9 2.33 -22.49 -7.53
C GLY A 9 3.13 -23.60 -6.84
N ASN A 10 4.44 -23.42 -6.61
CA ASN A 10 5.31 -24.44 -6.02
C ASN A 10 5.21 -24.54 -4.48
N GLY A 11 4.40 -23.69 -3.83
CA GLY A 11 4.21 -23.62 -2.39
C GLY A 11 5.17 -22.64 -1.68
N THR A 12 6.06 -21.97 -2.41
CA THR A 12 6.96 -20.93 -1.92
C THR A 12 6.44 -19.57 -2.34
N ARG A 13 6.45 -18.61 -1.43
CA ARG A 13 6.11 -17.24 -1.79
C ARG A 13 7.38 -16.50 -2.22
N ASP A 14 7.39 -16.08 -3.47
CA ASP A 14 8.53 -15.47 -4.15
C ASP A 14 8.17 -14.14 -4.85
N GLY A 15 6.87 -13.80 -4.92
CA GLY A 15 6.37 -12.52 -5.40
C GLY A 15 5.88 -11.62 -4.27
N ASN A 16 5.94 -10.30 -4.48
CA ASN A 16 5.39 -9.30 -3.55
C ASN A 16 4.81 -8.14 -4.34
N TRP A 17 3.48 -8.08 -4.42
CA TRP A 17 2.82 -7.12 -5.30
C TRP A 17 3.09 -5.67 -4.91
N ALA A 18 3.33 -5.39 -3.63
CA ALA A 18 3.53 -4.03 -3.15
C ALA A 18 4.94 -3.53 -3.48
N GLU A 19 5.95 -4.38 -3.30
CA GLU A 19 7.33 -4.08 -3.70
C GLU A 19 7.43 -3.93 -5.23
N GLU A 20 6.81 -4.84 -5.99
CA GLU A 20 6.73 -4.77 -7.45
C GLU A 20 6.10 -3.45 -7.92
N TRP A 21 5.03 -3.00 -7.27
CA TRP A 21 4.39 -1.73 -7.58
C TRP A 21 5.28 -0.54 -7.23
N GLN A 22 5.96 -0.59 -6.08
CA GLN A 22 6.87 0.46 -5.61
C GLN A 22 8.05 0.66 -6.56
N ASP A 23 8.63 -0.43 -7.06
CA ASP A 23 9.72 -0.42 -8.03
C ASP A 23 9.28 0.17 -9.39
N ALA A 24 8.03 -0.08 -9.79
CA ALA A 24 7.46 0.46 -11.01
C ALA A 24 7.04 1.95 -10.91
N HIS A 25 6.83 2.49 -9.71
CA HIS A 25 6.32 3.84 -9.47
C HIS A 25 7.21 4.66 -8.52
N PRO A 26 8.47 4.93 -8.90
CA PRO A 26 9.39 5.68 -8.05
C PRO A 26 8.87 7.11 -7.81
N GLY A 27 8.77 7.50 -6.55
CA GLY A 27 8.32 8.84 -6.13
C GLY A 27 6.82 9.00 -5.94
N GLU A 28 6.00 7.99 -6.27
CA GLU A 28 4.56 7.98 -5.99
C GLU A 28 4.21 7.38 -4.62
N TRP A 29 5.22 6.92 -3.90
CA TRP A 29 5.16 6.42 -2.54
C TRP A 29 6.34 6.96 -1.74
N TYR A 30 6.25 6.88 -0.41
CA TYR A 30 7.36 7.22 0.48
C TYR A 30 7.60 6.09 1.47
N ASP A 31 8.87 5.93 1.84
CA ASP A 31 9.27 4.94 2.82
C ASP A 31 8.81 5.33 4.23
N CYS A 32 8.27 4.37 4.96
CA CYS A 32 7.76 4.55 6.30
C CYS A 32 7.81 3.24 7.09
N GLY A 33 7.96 3.34 8.40
CA GLY A 33 7.86 2.19 9.28
C GLY A 33 6.44 1.62 9.27
N CYS A 34 6.24 0.51 8.56
CA CYS A 34 4.96 -0.17 8.45
C CYS A 34 5.06 -1.56 9.09
N ALA A 35 4.61 -1.69 10.33
CA ALA A 35 4.68 -2.98 11.02
C ALA A 35 3.82 -4.02 10.29
N HIS A 36 4.43 -5.19 10.01
CA HIS A 36 3.80 -6.37 9.39
C HIS A 36 3.28 -6.19 7.94
N SER A 37 3.48 -5.03 7.32
CA SER A 37 3.05 -4.75 5.94
C SER A 37 4.07 -3.88 5.19
N GLN A 38 3.79 -3.60 3.92
CA GLN A 38 4.70 -2.83 3.06
C GLN A 38 4.39 -1.32 3.12
N PRO A 39 5.40 -0.43 2.96
CA PRO A 39 5.22 1.02 3.07
C PRO A 39 4.08 1.58 2.19
N LEU A 40 3.93 1.04 0.97
CA LEU A 40 2.83 1.38 0.07
C LEU A 40 1.44 1.24 0.71
N ASN A 41 1.20 0.16 1.44
CA ASN A 41 -0.10 -0.06 2.10
C ASN A 41 -0.35 0.96 3.21
N CYS A 42 0.69 1.29 3.98
CA CYS A 42 0.59 2.32 5.02
C CYS A 42 0.29 3.71 4.40
N ASN A 43 0.90 4.02 3.25
CA ASN A 43 0.60 5.25 2.51
C ASN A 43 -0.86 5.29 2.06
N GLN A 44 -1.35 4.22 1.43
CA GLN A 44 -2.74 4.10 0.99
C GLN A 44 -3.74 4.23 2.15
N LYS A 45 -3.47 3.58 3.29
CA LYS A 45 -4.30 3.72 4.50
C LYS A 45 -4.33 5.16 5.00
N THR A 46 -3.20 5.86 4.97
CA THR A 46 -3.11 7.27 5.37
C THR A 46 -3.96 8.14 4.46
N TYR A 47 -3.84 7.97 3.15
CA TYR A 47 -4.68 8.69 2.18
C TYR A 47 -6.16 8.40 2.40
N ALA A 48 -6.57 7.13 2.47
CA ALA A 48 -7.97 6.75 2.70
C ALA A 48 -8.51 7.35 4.00
N THR A 49 -7.70 7.36 5.06
CA THR A 49 -8.06 7.96 6.35
C THR A 49 -8.28 9.46 6.20
N TRP A 50 -7.36 10.18 5.58
CA TRP A 50 -7.53 11.62 5.33
C TRP A 50 -8.80 11.91 4.53
N TRP A 51 -9.05 11.16 3.46
CA TRP A 51 -10.26 11.30 2.64
C TRP A 51 -11.52 11.08 3.48
N LEU A 52 -11.54 10.05 4.34
CA LEU A 52 -12.65 9.79 5.25
C LEU A 52 -12.91 10.98 6.19
N TRP A 53 -11.87 11.49 6.86
CA TRP A 53 -12.01 12.65 7.76
C TRP A 53 -12.47 13.90 7.03
N ALA A 54 -11.93 14.18 5.85
CA ALA A 54 -12.33 15.32 5.05
C ALA A 54 -13.83 15.23 4.66
N ARG A 55 -14.31 14.06 4.26
CA ARG A 55 -15.75 13.82 3.99
C ARG A 55 -16.61 14.06 5.23
N LEU A 56 -16.19 13.54 6.40
CA LEU A 56 -16.90 13.77 7.65
C LEU A 56 -16.93 15.25 8.06
N ALA A 57 -15.91 16.02 7.72
CA ALA A 57 -15.82 17.45 7.97
C ALA A 57 -16.60 18.31 6.95
N GLY A 58 -17.32 17.69 6.00
CA GLY A 58 -18.16 18.40 5.03
C GLY A 58 -17.47 18.78 3.72
N TRP A 59 -16.26 18.26 3.44
CA TRP A 59 -15.68 18.39 2.10
C TRP A 59 -16.47 17.52 1.10
N SER A 60 -16.91 18.11 -0.02
CA SER A 60 -17.72 17.43 -1.04
C SER A 60 -16.95 16.38 -1.86
N GLY A 61 -15.61 16.41 -1.80
CA GLY A 61 -14.76 15.69 -2.75
C GLY A 61 -14.66 16.42 -4.08
N SER A 62 -13.51 16.24 -4.75
CA SER A 62 -13.14 16.75 -6.09
C SER A 62 -13.43 18.22 -6.35
#